data_AF-A0A3D3WEY9-F1
#
_entry.id   AF-A0A3D3WEY9-F1
#
_cell.length_a   1.000
_cell.length_b   1.000
_cell.length_c   1.000
_cell.angle_alpha   90.00
_cell.angle_beta   90.00
_cell.angle_gamma   90.00
#
_symmetry.space_group_name_H-M   'P 1'
#
loop_
_entity.id
_entity.type
_entity.pdbx_description
1 polymer ?
#
loop_
_entity_poly.entity_id
_entity_poly.type
_entity_poly.pdbx_seq_one_letter_code
_entity_poly.pdbx_strand_id
1 'polypeptide(L)'
;MFISTMQLDPRAATPLYLQLIQGIKKEIIQGDLAAGDRLPSIRTLAKALGISRITVENAYNQLMEEGYLISKPQSGYFAADLKDILRYDEILEGLNAVSKPGTVSAETRPAGLRSAQTVLPPVQYNFRSNYVDSQSFNSAIWRRYVHQALKAQDLLTSYGEAQGEEVLRYTLAKYSYEARDVKCTPDQIVVGAGIQSLLHILCGVIKDRVAAIGIQSPGFFQAEQIFRDHGFKTEPFSLDMLDSTKPSPYGLVCINPSNPYEGGALPSVKRVELLKWASRTKTFILEDDYIGEFRYLSRP
;
A
#
# COMPACT_ATOMS: atom_id res chain seq x y z
N MET A 1 -36.80 3.98 4.64
CA MET A 1 -35.54 3.91 3.88
C MET A 1 -35.52 2.62 3.09
N PHE A 2 -35.48 2.72 1.76
CA PHE A 2 -35.56 1.60 0.82
C PHE A 2 -34.42 0.57 1.00
N ILE A 3 -33.28 1.01 1.51
CA ILE A 3 -32.14 0.16 1.90
C ILE A 3 -32.46 -0.90 2.97
N SER A 4 -33.47 -0.70 3.82
CA SER A 4 -33.89 -1.71 4.82
C SER A 4 -34.74 -2.85 4.24
N THR A 5 -35.14 -2.74 2.97
CA THR A 5 -36.00 -3.72 2.26
C THR A 5 -35.32 -4.30 1.01
N MET A 6 -34.00 -4.08 0.85
CA MET A 6 -33.23 -4.63 -0.26
C MET A 6 -33.29 -6.17 -0.26
N GLN A 7 -33.61 -6.76 -1.41
CA GLN A 7 -33.55 -8.20 -1.60
C GLN A 7 -32.10 -8.58 -1.93
N LEU A 8 -31.46 -9.33 -1.05
CA LEU A 8 -30.16 -9.94 -1.27
C LEU A 8 -30.36 -11.43 -1.53
N ASP A 9 -29.65 -12.00 -2.49
CA ASP A 9 -29.72 -13.42 -2.83
C ASP A 9 -28.48 -14.18 -2.33
N PRO A 10 -28.61 -15.00 -1.28
CA PRO A 10 -27.50 -15.81 -0.76
C PRO A 10 -27.00 -16.90 -1.72
N ARG A 11 -27.76 -17.21 -2.79
CA ARG A 11 -27.43 -18.25 -3.77
C ARG A 11 -26.79 -17.69 -5.05
N ALA A 12 -26.76 -16.38 -5.20
CA ALA A 12 -26.08 -15.75 -6.33
C ALA A 12 -24.56 -15.91 -6.23
N ALA A 13 -23.88 -15.90 -7.39
CA ALA A 13 -22.42 -15.98 -7.45
C ALA A 13 -21.73 -14.78 -6.78
N THR A 14 -22.43 -13.65 -6.64
CA THR A 14 -21.94 -12.44 -5.99
C THR A 14 -22.07 -12.54 -4.46
N PRO A 15 -21.01 -12.39 -3.67
CA PRO A 15 -21.09 -12.34 -2.21
C PRO A 15 -22.10 -11.29 -1.67
N LEU A 16 -22.79 -11.62 -0.57
CA LEU A 16 -23.85 -10.77 0.03
C LEU A 16 -23.39 -9.35 0.38
N TYR A 17 -22.14 -9.16 0.81
CA TYR A 17 -21.61 -7.83 1.12
C TYR A 17 -21.44 -6.98 -0.15
N LEU A 18 -21.04 -7.58 -1.28
CA LEU A 18 -20.94 -6.89 -2.58
C LEU A 18 -22.31 -6.54 -3.15
N GLN A 19 -23.31 -7.42 -2.99
CA GLN A 19 -24.69 -7.10 -3.36
C GLN A 19 -25.22 -5.91 -2.56
N LEU A 20 -24.90 -5.84 -1.26
CA LEU A 20 -25.27 -4.72 -0.40
C LEU A 20 -24.57 -3.41 -0.80
N ILE A 21 -23.28 -3.47 -1.12
CA ILE A 21 -22.51 -2.32 -1.65
C ILE A 21 -23.16 -1.79 -2.93
N GLN A 22 -23.41 -2.68 -3.91
CA GLN A 22 -23.99 -2.32 -5.20
C GLN A 22 -25.39 -1.71 -5.04
N GLY A 23 -26.20 -2.28 -4.15
CA GLY A 23 -27.52 -1.74 -3.82
C GLY A 23 -27.43 -0.31 -3.28
N ILE A 24 -26.61 -0.08 -2.26
CA ILE A 24 -26.48 1.25 -1.63
C ILE A 24 -25.90 2.28 -2.61
N LYS A 25 -24.89 1.91 -3.41
CA LYS A 25 -24.35 2.79 -4.47
C LYS A 25 -25.42 3.21 -5.46
N LYS A 26 -26.25 2.26 -5.90
CA LYS A 26 -27.30 2.53 -6.87
C LYS A 26 -28.29 3.57 -6.36
N GLU A 27 -28.73 3.45 -5.10
CA GLU A 27 -29.65 4.40 -4.48
C GLU A 27 -29.02 5.81 -4.35
N ILE A 28 -27.72 5.90 -4.04
CA ILE A 28 -27.00 7.18 -3.96
C ILE A 28 -26.87 7.82 -5.36
N ILE A 29 -26.49 7.03 -6.37
CA ILE A 29 -26.32 7.49 -7.76
C ILE A 29 -27.66 7.92 -8.38
N GLN A 30 -28.74 7.19 -8.08
CA GLN A 30 -30.09 7.52 -8.57
C GLN A 30 -30.73 8.69 -7.81
N GLY A 31 -30.13 9.11 -6.69
CA GLY A 31 -30.61 10.22 -5.87
C GLY A 31 -31.72 9.84 -4.89
N ASP A 32 -32.07 8.56 -4.80
CA ASP A 32 -33.04 8.02 -3.83
C ASP A 32 -32.48 8.05 -2.39
N LEU A 33 -31.14 8.06 -2.26
CA LEU A 33 -30.42 8.39 -1.04
C LEU A 33 -29.63 9.68 -1.27
N ALA A 34 -30.18 10.82 -0.84
CA ALA A 34 -29.59 12.13 -1.08
C ALA A 34 -28.38 12.38 -0.16
N ALA A 35 -27.48 13.27 -0.60
CA ALA A 35 -26.33 13.66 0.20
C ALA A 35 -26.76 14.17 1.59
N GLY A 36 -26.16 13.61 2.64
CA GLY A 36 -26.51 13.91 4.03
C GLY A 36 -27.67 13.09 4.60
N ASP A 37 -28.32 12.22 3.82
CA ASP A 37 -29.32 11.29 4.34
C ASP A 37 -28.67 10.29 5.29
N ARG A 38 -29.31 10.07 6.44
CA ARG A 38 -28.82 9.14 7.46
C ARG A 38 -29.12 7.71 7.03
N LEU A 39 -28.19 6.79 7.17
CA LEU A 39 -28.42 5.36 6.98
C LEU A 39 -28.75 4.67 8.31
N PRO A 40 -29.43 3.51 8.28
CA PRO A 40 -29.63 2.70 9.47
C PRO A 40 -28.29 2.28 10.08
N SER A 41 -28.26 2.09 11.41
CA SER A 41 -27.08 1.53 12.07
C SER A 41 -26.77 0.11 11.55
N ILE A 42 -25.51 -0.33 11.63
CA ILE A 42 -25.09 -1.70 11.27
C ILE A 42 -26.02 -2.74 11.90
N ARG A 43 -26.33 -2.58 13.20
CA ARG A 43 -27.23 -3.49 13.94
C ARG A 43 -28.65 -3.46 13.41
N THR A 44 -29.16 -2.28 13.06
CA THR A 44 -30.52 -2.10 12.53
C THR A 44 -30.64 -2.71 11.14
N LEU A 45 -29.68 -2.44 10.27
CA LEU A 45 -29.68 -2.93 8.89
C LEU A 45 -29.48 -4.44 8.82
N ALA A 46 -28.54 -4.99 9.61
CA ALA A 46 -28.35 -6.44 9.71
C ALA A 46 -29.62 -7.17 10.15
N LYS A 47 -30.35 -6.60 11.12
CA LYS A 47 -31.63 -7.16 11.57
C LYS A 47 -32.72 -7.07 10.49
N ALA A 48 -32.79 -5.95 9.77
CA ALA A 48 -33.80 -5.75 8.73
C ALA A 48 -33.60 -6.67 7.53
N LEU A 49 -32.35 -6.90 7.12
CA LEU A 49 -31.99 -7.72 5.96
C LEU A 49 -31.74 -9.19 6.30
N GLY A 50 -31.74 -9.57 7.59
CA GLY A 50 -31.52 -10.95 8.02
C GLY A 50 -30.09 -11.47 7.77
N ILE A 51 -29.09 -10.59 7.73
CA ILE A 51 -27.68 -10.93 7.43
C ILE A 51 -26.76 -10.67 8.64
N SER A 52 -25.53 -11.19 8.58
CA SER A 52 -24.51 -10.98 9.61
C SER A 52 -24.14 -9.50 9.76
N ARG A 53 -23.90 -9.06 11.00
CA ARG A 53 -23.40 -7.70 11.28
C ARG A 53 -22.07 -7.43 10.61
N ILE A 54 -21.19 -8.44 10.55
CA ILE A 54 -19.88 -8.34 9.90
C ILE A 54 -20.05 -8.05 8.40
N THR A 55 -21.06 -8.64 7.75
CA THR A 55 -21.36 -8.40 6.33
C THR A 55 -21.78 -6.94 6.09
N VAL A 56 -22.62 -6.39 6.97
CA VAL A 56 -23.05 -4.98 6.88
C VAL A 56 -21.92 -4.02 7.21
N GLU A 57 -21.12 -4.34 8.22
CA GLU A 57 -19.94 -3.57 8.63
C GLU A 57 -18.91 -3.48 7.50
N ASN A 58 -18.58 -4.61 6.87
CA ASN A 58 -17.68 -4.64 5.71
C ASN A 58 -18.22 -3.83 4.53
N ALA A 59 -19.53 -3.93 4.25
CA ALA A 59 -20.15 -3.14 3.18
C ALA A 59 -20.10 -1.64 3.47
N TYR A 60 -20.38 -1.22 4.71
CA TYR A 60 -20.31 0.19 5.11
C TYR A 60 -18.87 0.71 5.07
N ASN A 61 -17.90 -0.08 5.53
CA ASN A 61 -16.48 0.28 5.47
C ASN A 61 -16.03 0.51 4.04
N GLN A 62 -16.33 -0.43 3.13
CA GLN A 62 -16.00 -0.27 1.71
C GLN A 62 -16.64 0.97 1.10
N LEU A 63 -17.93 1.22 1.38
CA LEU A 63 -18.63 2.40 0.86
C LEU A 63 -18.09 3.72 1.44
N MET A 64 -17.55 3.70 2.66
CA MET A 64 -16.86 4.86 3.24
C MET A 64 -15.48 5.08 2.61
N GLU A 65 -14.73 3.99 2.37
CA GLU A 65 -13.42 4.04 1.68
C GLU A 65 -13.53 4.58 0.27
N GLU A 66 -14.59 4.17 -0.46
CA GLU A 66 -14.87 4.64 -1.81
C GLU A 66 -15.58 6.02 -1.84
N GLY A 67 -15.83 6.61 -0.67
CA GLY A 67 -16.38 7.96 -0.55
C GLY A 67 -17.88 8.10 -0.78
N TYR A 68 -18.63 6.99 -0.85
CA TYR A 68 -20.10 7.01 -0.96
C TYR A 68 -20.80 7.24 0.38
N LEU A 69 -20.17 6.89 1.50
CA LEU A 69 -20.69 7.08 2.86
C LEU A 69 -19.74 7.91 3.74
N ILE A 70 -20.33 8.60 4.71
CA ILE A 70 -19.63 9.38 5.73
C ILE A 70 -20.08 8.88 7.10
N SER A 71 -19.13 8.47 7.94
CA SER A 71 -19.40 8.21 9.37
C SER A 71 -19.22 9.49 10.18
N LYS A 72 -20.23 9.84 10.97
CA LYS A 72 -20.14 10.92 11.97
C LYS A 72 -20.11 10.29 13.37
N PRO A 73 -19.06 10.53 14.18
CA PRO A 73 -18.95 9.97 15.52
C PRO A 73 -20.22 10.21 16.34
N GLN A 74 -20.71 9.17 17.02
CA GLN A 74 -21.93 9.18 17.85
C GLN A 74 -23.25 9.56 17.12
N SER A 75 -23.19 9.78 15.80
CA SER A 75 -24.32 10.25 14.99
C SER A 75 -24.73 9.22 13.92
N GLY A 76 -23.81 8.37 13.45
CA GLY A 76 -24.11 7.26 12.54
C GLY A 76 -23.56 7.49 11.14
N TYR A 77 -24.16 6.84 10.15
CA TYR A 77 -23.68 6.83 8.77
C TYR A 77 -24.57 7.71 7.90
N PHE A 78 -23.99 8.40 6.93
CA PHE A 78 -24.68 9.35 6.06
C PHE A 78 -24.22 9.17 4.61
N ALA A 79 -25.08 9.42 3.63
CA ALA A 79 -24.67 9.43 2.22
C ALA A 79 -23.77 10.65 1.92
N ALA A 80 -22.70 10.43 1.15
CA ALA A 80 -21.78 11.49 0.74
C ALA A 80 -22.34 12.31 -0.44
N ASP A 81 -21.81 13.52 -0.64
CA ASP A 81 -22.10 14.32 -1.84
C ASP A 81 -21.26 13.81 -3.01
N LEU A 82 -21.91 13.27 -4.05
CA LEU A 82 -21.23 12.76 -5.25
C LEU A 82 -20.44 13.84 -6.00
N LYS A 83 -20.70 15.14 -5.75
CA LYS A 83 -19.87 16.24 -6.29
C LYS A 83 -18.43 16.19 -5.78
N ASP A 84 -18.20 15.67 -4.58
CA ASP A 84 -16.85 15.51 -4.03
C ASP A 84 -16.11 14.33 -4.69
N ILE A 85 -16.84 13.31 -5.17
CA ILE A 85 -16.28 12.17 -5.92
C ILE A 85 -15.94 12.60 -7.36
N LEU A 86 -16.82 13.35 -8.04
CA LEU A 86 -16.58 13.83 -9.41
C LEU A 86 -15.39 14.79 -9.51
N ARG A 87 -15.12 15.58 -8.46
CA ARG A 87 -13.91 16.42 -8.39
C ARG A 87 -12.62 15.60 -8.32
N TYR A 88 -12.68 14.35 -7.85
CA TYR A 88 -11.53 13.46 -7.79
C TYR A 88 -11.13 12.96 -9.18
N ASP A 89 -12.11 12.61 -10.03
CA ASP A 89 -11.88 12.19 -11.41
C ASP A 89 -11.36 13.34 -12.29
N GLU A 90 -11.89 14.55 -12.13
CA GLU A 90 -11.40 15.75 -12.84
C GLU A 90 -9.94 16.10 -12.49
N ILE A 91 -9.53 15.85 -11.23
CA ILE A 91 -8.13 16.03 -10.78
C ILE A 91 -7.21 14.98 -11.44
N LEU A 92 -7.67 13.73 -11.60
CA LEU A 92 -6.91 12.67 -12.25
C LEU A 92 -6.75 12.91 -13.77
N GLU A 93 -7.78 13.46 -14.43
CA GLU A 93 -7.67 13.87 -15.84
C GLU A 93 -6.70 15.05 -16.03
N GLY A 94 -6.73 16.04 -15.12
CA GLY A 94 -5.82 17.18 -15.15
C GLY A 94 -4.34 16.80 -14.97
N LEU A 95 -4.05 15.76 -14.19
CA LEU A 95 -2.69 15.26 -13.97
C LEU A 95 -2.14 14.51 -15.20
N ASN A 96 -3.00 13.87 -16.00
CA ASN A 96 -2.61 13.16 -17.22
C ASN A 96 -2.38 14.10 -18.43
N ALA A 97 -2.93 15.32 -18.41
CA ALA A 97 -2.79 16.29 -19.50
C ALA A 97 -1.41 16.98 -19.58
N VAL A 98 -0.58 16.90 -18.53
CA VAL A 98 0.72 17.59 -18.45
C VAL A 98 1.86 16.82 -19.16
N SER A 99 1.60 15.61 -19.65
CA SER A 99 2.64 14.70 -20.19
C SER A 99 2.90 14.80 -21.70
N LYS A 100 2.62 15.93 -22.36
CA LYS A 100 3.13 16.17 -23.72
C LYS A 100 4.43 16.98 -23.66
N PRO A 101 5.57 16.46 -24.18
CA PRO A 101 6.80 17.22 -24.23
C PRO A 101 6.69 18.30 -25.31
N GLY A 102 6.33 19.51 -24.89
CA GLY A 102 6.47 20.74 -25.68
C GLY A 102 7.83 21.36 -25.41
N THR A 103 8.57 21.68 -26.46
CA THR A 103 9.89 22.33 -26.48
C THR A 103 9.95 23.53 -25.53
N VAL A 104 10.70 23.40 -24.43
CA VAL A 104 10.96 24.52 -23.51
C VAL A 104 12.10 25.35 -24.09
N SER A 105 11.75 26.48 -24.70
CA SER A 105 12.68 27.56 -25.00
C SER A 105 13.32 28.05 -23.70
N ALA A 106 14.64 28.07 -23.67
CA ALA A 106 15.47 28.42 -22.53
C ALA A 106 15.46 29.92 -22.25
N GLU A 107 14.34 30.48 -21.79
CA GLU A 107 14.28 31.86 -21.31
C GLU A 107 13.13 31.95 -20.30
N THR A 108 13.47 31.70 -19.03
CA THR A 108 13.07 32.41 -17.80
C THR A 108 13.14 31.39 -16.66
N ARG A 109 14.32 31.23 -16.04
CA ARG A 109 14.40 30.60 -14.72
C ARG A 109 13.87 31.62 -13.71
N PRO A 110 12.77 31.38 -12.98
CA PRO A 110 12.46 32.22 -11.85
C PRO A 110 13.54 31.99 -10.80
N ALA A 111 14.35 33.02 -10.58
CA ALA A 111 15.22 33.12 -9.42
C ALA A 111 14.33 33.08 -8.17
N GLY A 112 14.43 31.99 -7.39
CA GLY A 112 13.76 31.90 -6.09
C GLY A 112 12.84 30.70 -5.89
N LEU A 113 13.30 29.47 -6.16
CA LEU A 113 12.80 28.30 -5.43
C LEU A 113 13.40 28.32 -4.02
N ARG A 114 12.93 29.26 -3.20
CA ARG A 114 12.93 29.03 -1.75
C ARG A 114 11.95 27.90 -1.54
N SER A 115 12.39 26.78 -0.96
CA SER A 115 11.46 25.79 -0.44
C SER A 115 10.57 26.52 0.57
N ALA A 116 9.36 26.87 0.16
CA ALA A 116 8.36 27.27 1.11
C ALA A 116 8.15 26.04 1.98
N GLN A 117 8.71 26.04 3.20
CA GLN A 117 8.15 25.25 4.28
C GLN A 117 6.72 25.75 4.42
N THR A 118 5.80 25.14 3.67
CA THR A 118 4.37 25.30 3.91
C THR A 118 4.14 24.76 5.31
N VAL A 119 4.14 25.67 6.29
CA VAL A 119 3.67 25.39 7.63
C VAL A 119 2.22 25.02 7.47
N LEU A 120 1.95 23.71 7.43
CA LEU A 120 0.60 23.21 7.38
C LEU A 120 -0.12 23.70 8.65
N PRO A 121 -1.37 24.15 8.55
CA PRO A 121 -2.12 24.58 9.71
C PRO A 121 -2.20 23.43 10.74
N PRO A 122 -2.20 23.73 12.04
CA PRO A 122 -2.32 22.71 13.07
C PRO A 122 -3.62 21.94 12.85
N VAL A 123 -3.51 20.63 12.64
CA VAL A 123 -4.66 19.73 12.50
C VAL A 123 -5.03 19.15 13.86
N GLN A 124 -6.33 19.12 14.18
CA GLN A 124 -6.81 18.53 15.43
C GLN A 124 -6.70 16.99 15.42
N TYR A 125 -6.89 16.37 14.25
CA TYR A 125 -6.75 14.94 14.03
C TYR A 125 -5.94 14.72 12.75
N ASN A 126 -4.91 13.88 12.82
CA ASN A 126 -4.04 13.58 11.70
C ASN A 126 -4.15 12.09 11.34
N PHE A 127 -4.90 11.80 10.27
CA PHE A 127 -5.15 10.43 9.76
C PHE A 127 -4.21 10.04 8.62
N ARG A 128 -3.15 10.80 8.36
CA ARG A 128 -2.18 10.43 7.33
C ARG A 128 -1.39 9.20 7.79
N SER A 129 -1.11 8.31 6.86
CA SER A 129 -0.38 7.05 7.10
C SER A 129 1.12 7.14 6.79
N ASN A 130 1.63 8.33 6.43
CA ASN A 130 2.97 8.51 5.86
C ASN A 130 4.03 9.07 6.84
N TYR A 131 3.81 8.95 8.14
CA TYR A 131 4.80 9.34 9.15
C TYR A 131 4.76 8.44 10.38
N VAL A 132 5.88 8.38 11.07
CA VAL A 132 6.01 7.76 12.40
C VAL A 132 5.54 8.75 13.46
N ASP A 133 4.86 8.27 14.50
CA ASP A 133 4.45 9.12 15.62
C ASP A 133 5.67 9.73 16.33
N SER A 134 5.74 11.06 16.35
CA SER A 134 6.88 11.79 16.93
C SER A 134 7.04 11.59 18.45
N GLN A 135 5.95 11.28 19.17
CA GLN A 135 5.99 11.11 20.62
C GLN A 135 6.54 9.74 21.02
N SER A 136 6.38 8.73 20.15
CA SER A 136 6.91 7.38 20.35
C SER A 136 8.43 7.27 20.21
N PHE A 137 9.09 8.25 19.57
CA PHE A 137 10.52 8.20 19.30
C PHE A 137 11.37 8.61 20.51
N ASN A 138 12.12 7.67 21.08
CA ASN A 138 13.04 7.95 22.19
C ASN A 138 14.36 8.57 21.70
N SER A 139 14.35 9.90 21.52
CA SER A 139 15.53 10.64 21.06
C SER A 139 16.73 10.57 22.01
N ALA A 140 16.53 10.32 23.31
CA ALA A 140 17.62 10.23 24.28
C ALA A 140 18.43 8.95 24.09
N ILE A 141 17.76 7.80 23.93
CA ILE A 141 18.41 6.52 23.63
C ILE A 141 19.12 6.59 22.27
N TRP A 142 18.46 7.15 21.26
CA TRP A 142 19.05 7.29 19.92
C TRP A 142 20.34 8.10 19.96
N ARG A 143 20.32 9.27 20.64
CA ARG A 143 21.50 10.12 20.79
C ARG A 143 22.65 9.39 21.49
N ARG A 144 22.36 8.61 22.52
CA ARG A 144 23.38 7.80 23.23
C ARG A 144 24.11 6.86 22.27
N TYR A 145 23.37 6.11 21.45
CA TYR A 145 23.96 5.14 20.54
C TYR A 145 24.65 5.78 19.34
N VAL A 146 24.12 6.87 18.79
CA VAL A 146 24.83 7.66 17.77
C VAL A 146 26.16 8.18 18.31
N HIS A 147 26.17 8.77 19.50
CA HIS A 147 27.42 9.21 20.14
C HIS A 147 28.39 8.06 20.39
N GLN A 148 27.90 6.86 20.69
CA GLN A 148 28.74 5.67 20.84
C GLN A 148 29.34 5.23 19.50
N ALA A 149 28.53 5.17 18.44
CA ALA A 149 28.99 4.83 17.09
C ALA A 149 30.04 5.82 16.58
N LEU A 150 29.89 7.11 16.90
CA LEU A 150 30.85 8.15 16.54
C LEU A 150 32.24 7.99 17.19
N LYS A 151 32.40 7.10 18.17
CA LYS A 151 33.71 6.79 18.76
C LYS A 151 34.55 5.83 17.91
N ALA A 152 33.95 5.15 16.93
CA ALA A 152 34.65 4.24 16.03
C ALA A 152 35.36 5.04 14.92
N GLN A 153 36.44 5.73 15.28
CA GLN A 153 37.14 6.67 14.39
C GLN A 153 37.60 6.03 13.08
N ASP A 154 38.10 4.79 13.13
CA ASP A 154 38.58 4.08 11.94
C ASP A 154 37.48 3.90 10.89
N LEU A 155 36.26 3.54 11.31
CA LEU A 155 35.11 3.40 10.43
C LEU A 155 34.70 4.75 9.80
N LEU A 156 34.71 5.82 10.61
CA LEU A 156 34.34 7.17 10.17
C LEU A 156 35.31 7.78 9.16
N THR A 157 36.57 7.36 9.20
CA THR A 157 37.62 7.86 8.30
C THR A 157 37.79 7.03 7.03
N SER A 158 36.99 5.96 6.88
CA SER A 158 37.00 5.10 5.70
C SER A 158 35.88 5.46 4.73
N TYR A 159 35.95 4.94 3.49
CA TYR A 159 34.84 5.00 2.54
C TYR A 159 33.67 4.06 2.91
N GLY A 160 33.85 3.23 3.95
CA GLY A 160 32.90 2.20 4.35
C GLY A 160 32.82 1.04 3.35
N GLU A 161 31.96 0.08 3.67
CA GLU A 161 31.67 -1.04 2.78
C GLU A 161 30.51 -0.73 1.83
N ALA A 162 30.62 -1.14 0.56
CA ALA A 162 29.61 -0.85 -0.46
C ALA A 162 28.22 -1.44 -0.16
N GLN A 163 28.14 -2.56 0.58
CA GLN A 163 26.89 -3.19 1.03
C GLN A 163 26.39 -2.63 2.38
N GLY A 164 27.14 -1.73 3.00
CA GLY A 164 27.01 -1.33 4.39
C GLY A 164 27.91 -2.13 5.31
N GLU A 165 28.27 -1.53 6.45
CA GLU A 165 29.22 -2.09 7.42
C GLU A 165 28.86 -3.52 7.87
N GLU A 166 29.84 -4.41 7.92
CA GLU A 166 29.66 -5.82 8.27
C GLU A 166 28.93 -6.02 9.61
N VAL A 167 29.32 -5.27 10.65
CA VAL A 167 28.69 -5.35 11.99
C VAL A 167 27.20 -5.00 11.94
N LEU A 168 26.82 -4.03 11.10
CA LEU A 168 25.42 -3.67 10.88
C LEU A 168 24.69 -4.78 10.14
N ARG A 169 25.27 -5.31 9.05
CA ARG A 169 24.68 -6.43 8.30
C ARG A 169 24.49 -7.67 9.17
N TYR A 170 25.44 -8.01 10.04
CA TYR A 170 25.29 -9.10 11.01
C TYR A 170 24.12 -8.88 11.97
N THR A 171 24.03 -7.67 12.52
CA THR A 171 22.94 -7.30 13.43
C THR A 171 21.58 -7.36 12.73
N LEU A 172 21.50 -6.89 11.48
CA LEU A 172 20.29 -6.94 10.67
C LEU A 172 19.90 -8.38 10.32
N ALA A 173 20.84 -9.24 9.95
CA ALA A 173 20.55 -10.66 9.68
C ALA A 173 19.94 -11.36 10.90
N LYS A 174 20.52 -11.12 12.08
CA LYS A 174 19.98 -11.64 13.35
C LYS A 174 18.58 -11.07 13.62
N TYR A 175 18.40 -9.76 13.48
CA TYR A 175 17.12 -9.09 13.69
C TYR A 175 16.04 -9.61 12.75
N SER A 176 16.33 -9.75 11.46
CA SER A 176 15.41 -10.27 10.45
C SER A 176 14.99 -11.71 10.74
N TYR A 177 15.90 -12.54 11.25
CA TYR A 177 15.55 -13.89 11.71
C TYR A 177 14.61 -13.86 12.92
N GLU A 178 14.94 -13.09 13.97
CA GLU A 178 14.13 -13.01 15.19
C GLU A 178 12.75 -12.40 14.95
N ALA A 179 12.67 -11.37 14.09
CA ALA A 179 11.44 -10.62 13.85
C ALA A 179 10.54 -11.24 12.75
N ARG A 180 11.12 -12.01 11.81
CA ARG A 180 10.43 -12.46 10.58
C ARG A 180 10.77 -13.89 10.12
N ASP A 181 11.62 -14.63 10.80
CA ASP A 181 12.16 -15.93 10.35
C ASP A 181 12.82 -15.85 8.96
N VAL A 182 13.34 -14.66 8.60
CA VAL A 182 14.11 -14.48 7.36
C VAL A 182 15.51 -15.03 7.60
N LYS A 183 15.83 -16.10 6.88
CA LYS A 183 17.13 -16.77 6.93
C LYS A 183 18.04 -16.19 5.87
N CYS A 184 18.97 -15.34 6.30
CA CYS A 184 20.00 -14.78 5.42
C CYS A 184 21.36 -14.72 6.15
N THR A 185 22.41 -14.68 5.35
CA THR A 185 23.77 -14.36 5.82
C THR A 185 24.02 -12.85 5.67
N PRO A 186 24.96 -12.27 6.42
CA PRO A 186 25.29 -10.84 6.29
C PRO A 186 25.67 -10.45 4.86
N ASP A 187 26.27 -11.34 4.08
CA ASP A 187 26.68 -11.11 2.69
C ASP A 187 25.51 -10.96 1.70
N GLN A 188 24.32 -11.41 2.11
CA GLN A 188 23.08 -11.28 1.34
C GLN A 188 22.31 -10.00 1.68
N ILE A 189 22.83 -9.16 2.58
CA ILE A 189 22.20 -7.90 2.97
C ILE A 189 22.90 -6.74 2.26
N VAL A 190 22.09 -5.83 1.72
CA VAL A 190 22.52 -4.55 1.18
C VAL A 190 21.79 -3.45 1.92
N VAL A 191 22.53 -2.56 2.56
CA VAL A 191 21.98 -1.41 3.29
C VAL A 191 21.89 -0.23 2.33
N GLY A 192 20.73 0.41 2.27
CA GLY A 192 20.48 1.58 1.42
C GLY A 192 19.77 2.69 2.17
N ALA A 193 19.85 3.91 1.63
CA ALA A 193 19.17 5.09 2.16
C ALA A 193 17.68 5.10 1.72
N GLY A 194 16.95 4.06 2.10
CA GLY A 194 15.55 3.85 1.75
C GLY A 194 15.33 3.00 0.49
N ILE A 195 14.07 2.57 0.30
CA ILE A 195 13.68 1.57 -0.70
C ILE A 195 14.01 2.01 -2.14
N GLN A 196 13.86 3.29 -2.46
CA GLN A 196 14.14 3.81 -3.81
C GLN A 196 15.60 3.56 -4.21
N SER A 197 16.55 3.84 -3.31
CA SER A 197 17.97 3.60 -3.56
C SER A 197 18.28 2.13 -3.81
N LEU A 198 17.64 1.23 -3.04
CA LEU A 198 17.80 -0.22 -3.18
C LEU A 198 17.18 -0.73 -4.48
N LEU A 199 16.05 -0.16 -4.92
CA LEU A 199 15.42 -0.52 -6.19
C LEU A 199 16.28 -0.11 -7.39
N HIS A 200 16.94 1.05 -7.35
CA HIS A 200 17.89 1.44 -8.39
C HIS A 200 19.07 0.45 -8.49
N ILE A 201 19.62 0.02 -7.35
CA ILE A 201 20.67 -1.02 -7.31
C ILE A 201 20.13 -2.33 -7.87
N LEU A 202 18.95 -2.76 -7.42
CA LEU A 202 18.30 -3.99 -7.86
C LEU A 202 18.09 -4.01 -9.37
N CYS A 203 17.64 -2.90 -9.97
CA CYS A 203 17.48 -2.75 -11.42
C CYS A 203 18.77 -3.10 -12.16
N GLY A 204 19.93 -2.59 -11.69
CA GLY A 204 21.23 -2.90 -12.27
C GLY A 204 21.61 -4.39 -12.19
N VAL A 205 21.18 -5.08 -11.14
CA VAL A 205 21.46 -6.51 -10.91
C VAL A 205 20.56 -7.42 -11.77
N ILE A 206 19.29 -7.03 -11.99
CA ILE A 206 18.29 -7.89 -12.66
C ILE A 206 18.10 -7.61 -14.15
N LYS A 207 18.65 -6.51 -14.68
CA LYS A 207 18.41 -6.04 -16.07
C LYS A 207 18.59 -7.12 -17.15
N ASP A 208 19.57 -7.99 -16.99
CA ASP A 208 19.89 -9.02 -18.00
C ASP A 208 19.15 -10.35 -17.74
N ARG A 209 18.36 -10.42 -16.67
CA ARG A 209 17.67 -11.64 -16.20
C ARG A 209 16.15 -11.51 -16.24
N VAL A 210 15.62 -10.29 -16.25
CA VAL A 210 14.19 -10.01 -16.09
C VAL A 210 13.73 -9.08 -17.21
N ALA A 211 12.88 -9.59 -18.10
CA ALA A 211 12.32 -8.81 -19.20
C ALA A 211 11.04 -8.04 -18.80
N ALA A 212 10.23 -8.64 -17.92
CA ALA A 212 8.98 -8.05 -17.46
C ALA A 212 8.77 -8.30 -15.95
N ILE A 213 8.12 -7.34 -15.31
CA ILE A 213 7.88 -7.29 -13.86
C ILE A 213 6.37 -7.18 -13.62
N GLY A 214 5.82 -8.13 -12.86
CA GLY A 214 4.45 -8.05 -12.38
C GLY A 214 4.38 -7.22 -11.09
N ILE A 215 3.50 -6.23 -11.02
CA ILE A 215 3.31 -5.38 -9.84
C ILE A 215 1.93 -5.67 -9.25
N GLN A 216 1.88 -6.07 -7.98
CA GLN A 216 0.62 -6.30 -7.29
C GLN A 216 -0.28 -5.06 -7.38
N SER A 217 -1.51 -5.24 -7.86
CA SER A 217 -2.47 -4.15 -8.05
C SER A 217 -3.68 -4.28 -7.12
N PRO A 218 -4.06 -3.22 -6.39
CA PRO A 218 -3.40 -1.92 -6.29
C PRO A 218 -2.15 -2.00 -5.40
N GLY A 219 -1.04 -1.38 -5.83
CA GLY A 219 0.16 -1.41 -4.99
C GLY A 219 1.46 -0.92 -5.64
N PHE A 220 2.35 -0.46 -4.77
CA PHE A 220 3.78 -0.16 -5.00
C PHE A 220 4.13 0.76 -6.19
N PHE A 221 3.35 1.83 -6.40
CA PHE A 221 3.56 2.82 -7.48
C PHE A 221 5.01 3.35 -7.59
N GLN A 222 5.69 3.55 -6.47
CA GLN A 222 7.09 4.04 -6.49
C GLN A 222 8.03 3.04 -7.14
N ALA A 223 7.89 1.74 -6.86
CA ALA A 223 8.71 0.72 -7.50
C ALA A 223 8.38 0.58 -8.97
N GLU A 224 7.09 0.57 -9.31
CA GLU A 224 6.63 0.52 -10.69
C GLU A 224 7.26 1.65 -11.53
N GLN A 225 7.28 2.88 -11.00
CA GLN A 225 7.92 4.01 -11.67
C GLN A 225 9.42 3.80 -11.86
N ILE A 226 10.15 3.38 -10.81
CA ILE A 226 11.60 3.15 -10.90
C ILE A 226 11.93 2.07 -11.94
N PHE A 227 11.16 0.98 -11.97
CA PHE A 227 11.33 -0.07 -12.96
C PHE A 227 11.11 0.44 -14.39
N ARG A 228 10.05 1.23 -14.62
CA ARG A 228 9.82 1.86 -15.93
C ARG A 228 10.95 2.80 -16.34
N ASP A 229 11.47 3.59 -15.41
CA ASP A 229 12.58 4.52 -15.67
C ASP A 229 13.88 3.78 -16.06
N HIS A 230 14.03 2.51 -15.64
CA HIS A 230 15.13 1.62 -16.04
C HIS A 230 14.82 0.77 -17.29
N GLY A 231 13.66 0.99 -17.93
CA GLY A 231 13.27 0.34 -19.18
C GLY A 231 12.63 -1.03 -19.01
N PHE A 232 12.28 -1.47 -17.79
CA PHE A 232 11.54 -2.70 -17.60
C PHE A 232 10.09 -2.56 -18.05
N LYS A 233 9.54 -3.62 -18.64
CA LYS A 233 8.10 -3.72 -18.87
C LYS A 233 7.41 -4.03 -17.55
N THR A 234 6.51 -3.17 -17.09
CA THR A 234 5.70 -3.40 -15.88
C THR A 234 4.25 -3.71 -16.26
N GLU A 235 3.65 -4.69 -15.61
CA GLU A 235 2.23 -5.04 -15.80
C GLU A 235 1.54 -5.28 -14.45
N PRO A 236 0.23 -5.01 -14.33
CA PRO A 236 -0.55 -5.39 -13.16
C PRO A 236 -0.51 -6.90 -12.93
N PHE A 237 -0.36 -7.30 -11.67
CA PHE A 237 -0.30 -8.70 -11.24
C PHE A 237 -1.30 -8.95 -10.11
N SER A 238 -1.94 -10.12 -10.14
CA SER A 238 -2.80 -10.63 -9.07
C SER A 238 -2.55 -12.13 -8.87
N LEU A 239 -2.72 -12.61 -7.63
CA LEU A 239 -2.58 -14.03 -7.29
C LEU A 239 -3.62 -14.93 -7.99
N ASP A 240 -4.71 -14.37 -8.50
CA ASP A 240 -5.70 -15.15 -9.25
C ASP A 240 -5.24 -15.50 -10.67
N MET A 241 -4.17 -14.85 -11.15
CA MET A 241 -3.56 -15.10 -12.46
C MET A 241 -2.49 -16.20 -12.43
N LEU A 242 -2.26 -16.83 -11.26
CA LEU A 242 -1.24 -17.86 -11.10
C LEU A 242 -1.60 -19.13 -11.90
N ASP A 243 -0.92 -19.33 -13.02
CA ASP A 243 -0.98 -20.56 -13.81
C ASP A 243 0.41 -21.21 -13.86
N SER A 244 0.56 -22.36 -13.21
CA SER A 244 1.84 -23.10 -13.19
C SER A 244 2.01 -24.07 -14.35
N THR A 245 0.99 -24.20 -15.22
CA THR A 245 1.06 -25.04 -16.43
C THR A 245 1.74 -24.32 -17.61
N LYS A 246 1.89 -23.00 -17.51
CA LYS A 246 2.50 -22.15 -18.54
C LYS A 246 3.74 -21.45 -17.98
N PRO A 247 4.70 -21.06 -18.85
CA PRO A 247 5.76 -20.15 -18.46
C PRO A 247 5.15 -18.85 -17.90
N SER A 248 5.78 -18.31 -16.84
CA SER A 248 5.41 -16.99 -16.36
C SER A 248 5.81 -15.93 -17.40
N PRO A 249 4.94 -14.94 -17.68
CA PRO A 249 5.34 -13.77 -18.46
C PRO A 249 6.31 -12.86 -17.70
N TYR A 250 6.48 -13.08 -16.38
CA TYR A 250 7.27 -12.24 -15.48
C TYR A 250 8.56 -12.94 -15.03
N GLY A 251 9.67 -12.20 -15.08
CA GLY A 251 10.93 -12.61 -14.42
C GLY A 251 10.97 -12.24 -12.94
N LEU A 252 10.20 -11.23 -12.53
CA LEU A 252 10.05 -10.78 -11.14
C LEU A 252 8.58 -10.40 -10.89
N VAL A 253 8.04 -10.73 -9.72
CA VAL A 253 6.78 -10.16 -9.22
C VAL A 253 7.01 -9.40 -7.92
N CYS A 254 6.42 -8.23 -7.79
CA CYS A 254 6.48 -7.40 -6.59
C CYS A 254 5.17 -7.55 -5.83
N ILE A 255 5.26 -7.96 -4.57
CA ILE A 255 4.11 -8.19 -3.70
C ILE A 255 4.33 -7.50 -2.35
N ASN A 256 3.23 -7.11 -1.73
CA ASN A 256 3.16 -6.77 -0.33
C ASN A 256 2.22 -7.78 0.35
N PRO A 257 2.73 -8.76 1.12
CA PRO A 257 1.91 -9.75 1.80
C PRO A 257 1.03 -9.16 2.91
N SER A 258 1.24 -7.91 3.27
CA SER A 258 0.47 -7.15 4.26
C SER A 258 -0.32 -6.02 3.58
N ASN A 259 -0.57 -6.10 2.26
CA ASN A 259 -1.20 -5.03 1.49
C ASN A 259 -2.55 -4.61 2.11
N PRO A 260 -2.65 -3.39 2.70
CA PRO A 260 -3.90 -2.95 3.32
C PRO A 260 -5.03 -2.78 2.30
N TYR A 261 -4.70 -2.59 1.01
CA TYR A 261 -5.68 -2.40 -0.06
C TYR A 261 -6.36 -3.71 -0.52
N GLU A 262 -5.86 -4.88 -0.11
CA GLU A 262 -6.49 -6.18 -0.41
C GLU A 262 -7.36 -6.71 0.74
N GLY A 263 -7.71 -5.85 1.71
CA GLY A 263 -8.60 -6.21 2.80
C GLY A 263 -7.98 -7.11 3.87
N GLY A 264 -6.65 -7.27 3.88
CA GLY A 264 -5.93 -7.97 4.93
C GLY A 264 -4.62 -8.61 4.49
N ALA A 265 -3.94 -9.26 5.44
CA ALA A 265 -2.71 -9.98 5.14
C ALA A 265 -2.97 -11.20 4.24
N LEU A 266 -2.05 -11.45 3.30
CA LEU A 266 -2.08 -12.57 2.38
C LEU A 266 -2.12 -13.92 3.14
N PRO A 267 -3.17 -14.74 2.96
CA PRO A 267 -3.32 -16.00 3.69
C PRO A 267 -2.18 -17.00 3.41
N SER A 268 -1.82 -17.82 4.41
CA SER A 268 -0.73 -18.80 4.30
C SER A 268 -0.87 -19.76 3.13
N VAL A 269 -2.11 -20.18 2.79
CA VAL A 269 -2.38 -21.05 1.64
C VAL A 269 -1.98 -20.37 0.33
N LYS A 270 -2.32 -19.09 0.17
CA LYS A 270 -1.97 -18.28 -1.00
C LYS A 270 -0.48 -17.99 -1.08
N ARG A 271 0.21 -17.82 0.05
CA ARG A 271 1.69 -17.72 0.10
C ARG A 271 2.35 -19.00 -0.44
N VAL A 272 1.89 -20.17 0.01
CA VAL A 272 2.41 -21.46 -0.48
C VAL A 272 2.13 -21.66 -1.97
N GLU A 273 0.95 -21.26 -2.45
CA GLU A 273 0.60 -21.29 -3.87
C GLU A 273 1.58 -20.43 -4.69
N LEU A 274 1.82 -19.19 -4.27
CA LEU A 274 2.75 -18.27 -4.92
C LEU A 274 4.19 -18.81 -4.96
N LEU A 275 4.68 -19.36 -3.83
CA LEU A 275 6.03 -19.94 -3.76
C LEU A 275 6.19 -21.16 -4.69
N LYS A 276 5.17 -22.03 -4.75
CA LYS A 276 5.18 -23.18 -5.66
C LYS A 276 5.17 -22.75 -7.12
N TRP A 277 4.36 -21.75 -7.47
CA TRP A 277 4.32 -21.18 -8.80
C TRP A 277 5.67 -20.58 -9.19
N ALA A 278 6.22 -19.68 -8.37
CA ALA A 278 7.49 -19.00 -8.62
C ALA A 278 8.66 -19.98 -8.80
N SER A 279 8.70 -21.04 -7.99
CA SER A 279 9.72 -22.10 -8.11
C SER A 279 9.64 -22.88 -9.43
N ARG A 280 8.41 -23.15 -9.92
CA ARG A 280 8.16 -23.85 -11.18
C ARG A 280 8.48 -22.97 -12.39
N THR A 281 8.05 -21.71 -12.36
CA THR A 281 8.23 -20.76 -13.47
C THR A 281 9.59 -20.06 -13.47
N LYS A 282 10.41 -20.28 -12.44
CA LYS A 282 11.69 -19.58 -12.22
C LYS A 282 11.53 -18.06 -12.13
N THR A 283 10.43 -17.62 -11.52
CA THR A 283 10.13 -16.20 -11.29
C THR A 283 10.61 -15.79 -9.90
N PHE A 284 11.29 -14.65 -9.81
CA PHE A 284 11.66 -14.06 -8.52
C PHE A 284 10.46 -13.37 -7.86
N ILE A 285 10.46 -13.29 -6.53
CA ILE A 285 9.48 -12.55 -5.75
C ILE A 285 10.23 -11.44 -5.01
N LEU A 286 9.82 -10.19 -5.21
CA LEU A 286 10.20 -9.06 -4.37
C LEU A 286 9.09 -8.83 -3.35
N GLU A 287 9.39 -9.10 -2.08
CA GLU A 287 8.48 -8.87 -0.95
C GLU A 287 8.75 -7.48 -0.36
N ASP A 288 7.76 -6.60 -0.40
CA ASP A 288 7.76 -5.29 0.27
C ASP A 288 7.11 -5.41 1.66
N ASP A 289 7.95 -5.55 2.70
CA ASP A 289 7.52 -5.66 4.11
C ASP A 289 7.72 -4.37 4.91
N TYR A 290 6.88 -3.36 4.68
CA TYR A 290 7.00 -2.07 5.40
C TYR A 290 6.23 -1.98 6.72
N ILE A 291 5.33 -2.93 7.02
CA ILE A 291 4.48 -2.94 8.25
C ILE A 291 4.47 -4.27 9.02
N GLY A 292 5.28 -5.26 8.64
CA GLY A 292 5.21 -6.60 9.24
C GLY A 292 5.46 -6.69 10.75
N GLU A 293 5.96 -5.62 11.39
CA GLU A 293 6.20 -5.52 12.84
C GLU A 293 4.92 -5.27 13.63
N PHE A 294 3.91 -4.64 13.01
CA PHE A 294 2.70 -4.23 13.71
C PHE A 294 1.65 -5.34 13.67
N ARG A 295 1.70 -6.23 14.67
CA ARG A 295 0.70 -7.29 14.88
C ARG A 295 -0.15 -6.97 16.11
N TYR A 296 -1.39 -6.53 15.90
CA TYR A 296 -2.29 -6.15 16.99
C TYR A 296 -3.17 -7.30 17.51
N LEU A 297 -3.41 -8.33 16.69
CA LEU A 297 -4.37 -9.40 16.96
C LEU A 297 -3.74 -10.79 17.15
N SER A 298 -2.42 -10.90 17.05
CA SER A 298 -1.67 -12.13 17.32
C SER A 298 -0.57 -11.85 18.35
N ARG A 299 -0.31 -12.82 19.23
CA ARG A 299 0.87 -12.75 20.11
C ARG A 299 2.12 -13.19 19.33
N PRO A 300 3.29 -12.59 19.61
CA PRO A 300 4.56 -12.98 19.01
C PRO A 300 4.90 -14.45 19.29
#